data_AF-A0A373FYG5-F1
#
_entry.id   AF-A0A373FYG5-F1
#
_cell.length_a   1.000
_cell.length_b   1.000
_cell.length_c   1.000
_cell.angle_alpha   90.00
_cell.angle_beta   90.00
_cell.angle_gamma   90.00
#
_symmetry.space_group_name_H-M   'P 1'
#
loop_
_entity.id
_entity.type
_entity.pdbx_description
1 polymer ?
#
loop_
_entity_poly.entity_id
_entity_poly.type
_entity_poly.pdbx_seq_one_letter_code
_entity_poly.pdbx_strand_id
1 'polypeptide(L)'
;MKKEITDRIRLLGGNVANLKGNSLKEDLCAITFDTALFLKPVDTPWLAAEDTEPIEGLGDWVDEHMELFNSDREAFYKEMTDTFFTLDEEPRRQLFWVARPFTPFQKGTSDFEEWNGWFTDNAELGEIIKYSNCATPDFVELLYTDGYPNYYLICLSDNDPENPVIWSTDHEEFFTEVTNEGRLNDFLDRFMTKEEFLKLVKSKLEE
;
A
#
# COMPACT_ATOMS: atom_id res chain seq x y z
N MET A 1 5.90 13.85 10.23
CA MET A 1 6.03 13.18 8.92
C MET A 1 6.52 14.18 7.88
N LYS A 2 7.47 13.81 7.03
CA LYS A 2 8.00 14.72 5.98
C LYS A 2 6.89 15.20 5.05
N LYS A 3 7.03 16.45 4.59
CA LYS A 3 6.09 17.06 3.65
C LYS A 3 5.97 16.26 2.35
N GLU A 4 7.08 15.77 1.81
CA GLU A 4 7.14 14.96 0.58
C GLU A 4 6.22 13.74 0.64
N ILE A 5 6.19 13.04 1.77
CA ILE A 5 5.30 11.90 2.02
C ILE A 5 3.83 12.36 2.00
N THR A 6 3.50 13.45 2.71
CA THR A 6 2.11 13.96 2.73
C THR A 6 1.66 14.47 1.36
N ASP A 7 2.57 15.07 0.59
CA ASP A 7 2.31 15.52 -0.78
C ASP A 7 2.10 14.31 -1.70
N ARG A 8 2.90 13.25 -1.54
CA ARG A 8 2.75 11.99 -2.29
C ARG A 8 1.43 11.29 -1.98
N ILE A 9 1.05 11.20 -0.71
CA ILE A 9 -0.24 10.63 -0.28
C ILE A 9 -1.41 11.39 -0.96
N ARG A 10 -1.37 12.72 -0.99
CA ARG A 10 -2.40 13.51 -1.71
C ARG A 10 -2.46 13.18 -3.20
N LEU A 11 -1.31 13.04 -3.86
CA LEU A 11 -1.24 12.68 -5.27
C LEU A 11 -1.81 11.29 -5.56
N LEU A 12 -1.69 10.37 -4.61
CA LEU A 12 -2.28 9.03 -4.68
C LEU A 12 -3.78 9.01 -4.34
N GLY A 13 -4.38 10.15 -3.99
CA GLY A 13 -5.80 10.26 -3.62
C GLY A 13 -6.08 10.20 -2.11
N GLY A 14 -5.04 10.13 -1.28
CA GLY A 14 -5.19 10.07 0.17
C GLY A 14 -5.56 11.41 0.79
N ASN A 15 -6.43 11.36 1.80
CA ASN A 15 -6.81 12.51 2.60
C ASN A 15 -5.89 12.66 3.81
N VAL A 16 -5.23 13.80 3.91
CA VAL A 16 -4.28 14.17 4.98
C VAL A 16 -4.77 15.38 5.80
N ALA A 17 -6.04 15.76 5.70
CA ALA A 17 -6.57 16.97 6.33
C ALA A 17 -6.54 16.91 7.88
N ASN A 18 -6.51 15.71 8.45
CA ASN A 18 -6.57 15.47 9.89
C ASN A 18 -5.20 15.30 10.56
N LEU A 19 -4.10 15.47 9.82
CA LEU A 19 -2.75 15.38 10.38
C LEU A 19 -2.50 16.48 11.42
N LYS A 20 -1.95 16.10 12.56
CA LYS A 20 -1.70 17.02 13.69
C LYS A 20 -0.22 17.19 14.01
N GLY A 21 0.63 16.24 13.61
CA GLY A 21 2.06 16.26 13.93
C GLY A 21 2.36 15.89 15.39
N ASN A 22 1.39 15.30 16.11
CA ASN A 22 1.54 14.94 17.52
C ASN A 22 2.37 13.67 17.70
N SER A 23 2.12 12.65 16.89
CA SER A 23 2.85 11.38 16.90
C SER A 23 2.71 10.67 15.55
N LEU A 24 3.69 9.83 15.21
CA LEU A 24 3.67 9.03 13.99
C LEU A 24 2.41 8.16 13.91
N LYS A 25 2.03 7.51 15.03
CA LYS A 25 0.83 6.67 15.12
C LYS A 25 -0.44 7.47 14.78
N GLU A 26 -0.65 8.60 15.45
CA GLU A 26 -1.83 9.44 15.23
C GLU A 26 -1.91 9.95 13.80
N ASP A 27 -0.78 10.39 13.25
CA ASP A 27 -0.72 10.91 11.89
C ASP A 27 -1.00 9.82 10.86
N LEU A 28 -0.41 8.62 10.98
CA LEU A 28 -0.69 7.50 10.08
C LEU A 28 -2.16 7.09 10.11
N CYS A 29 -2.73 6.92 11.32
CA CYS A 29 -4.13 6.51 11.50
C CYS A 29 -5.14 7.61 11.11
N ALA A 30 -4.70 8.86 10.97
CA ALA A 30 -5.55 9.97 10.53
C ALA A 30 -5.66 10.07 9.00
N ILE A 31 -4.81 9.36 8.26
CA ILE A 31 -4.82 9.31 6.80
C ILE A 31 -5.87 8.29 6.35
N THR A 32 -6.69 8.68 5.38
CA THR A 32 -7.71 7.82 4.80
C THR A 32 -7.62 7.82 3.29
N PHE A 33 -7.90 6.69 2.66
CA PHE A 33 -8.09 6.59 1.21
C PHE A 33 -9.53 6.14 0.93
N ASP A 34 -10.12 6.68 -0.12
CA ASP A 34 -11.42 6.26 -0.66
C ASP A 34 -11.28 5.34 -1.87
N THR A 35 -10.05 5.02 -2.27
CA THR A 35 -9.73 4.14 -3.40
C THR A 35 -8.59 3.19 -3.08
N ALA A 36 -8.57 2.05 -3.77
CA ALA A 36 -7.43 1.16 -3.88
C ALA A 36 -6.16 1.87 -4.41
N LEU A 37 -5.00 1.29 -4.09
CA LEU A 37 -3.69 1.68 -4.58
C LEU A 37 -3.11 0.58 -5.48
N PHE A 38 -2.47 0.97 -6.57
CA PHE A 38 -1.86 0.05 -7.53
C PHE A 38 -0.38 0.37 -7.72
N LEU A 39 0.46 -0.67 -7.76
CA LEU A 39 1.89 -0.51 -8.04
C LEU A 39 2.12 -0.21 -9.52
N LYS A 40 3.07 0.69 -9.81
CA LYS A 40 3.56 0.92 -11.17
C LYS A 40 4.14 -0.38 -11.74
N PRO A 41 3.85 -0.70 -13.01
CA PRO A 41 4.62 -1.69 -13.74
C PRO A 41 6.11 -1.36 -13.70
N VAL A 42 6.94 -2.39 -13.50
CA VAL A 42 8.41 -2.27 -13.50
C VAL A 42 9.01 -3.35 -14.38
N ASP A 43 10.16 -3.05 -14.96
CA ASP A 43 10.89 -4.05 -15.75
C ASP A 43 11.33 -5.20 -14.84
N THR A 44 11.09 -6.41 -15.31
CA THR A 44 11.62 -7.64 -14.71
C THR A 44 12.56 -8.30 -15.71
N PRO A 45 13.39 -9.28 -15.29
CA PRO A 45 14.20 -10.06 -16.22
C PRO A 45 13.39 -10.80 -17.30
N TRP A 46 12.07 -10.91 -17.14
CA TRP A 46 11.18 -11.74 -17.97
C TRP A 46 10.15 -10.94 -18.76
N LEU A 47 9.79 -9.73 -18.31
CA LEU A 47 8.72 -8.91 -18.86
C LEU A 47 9.04 -7.43 -18.67
N ALA A 48 8.89 -6.64 -19.73
CA ALA A 48 9.05 -5.18 -19.67
C ALA A 48 7.85 -4.53 -18.99
N ALA A 49 8.06 -3.38 -18.35
CA ALA A 49 7.01 -2.60 -17.71
C ALA A 49 5.90 -2.22 -18.71
N GLU A 50 6.27 -1.90 -19.95
CA GLU A 50 5.32 -1.53 -21.00
C GLU A 50 4.46 -2.70 -21.48
N ASP A 51 4.96 -3.93 -21.40
CA ASP A 51 4.24 -5.15 -21.75
C ASP A 51 3.44 -5.73 -20.58
N THR A 52 3.59 -5.16 -19.39
CA THR A 52 2.86 -5.59 -18.20
C THR A 52 1.50 -4.91 -18.16
N GLU A 53 0.47 -5.69 -17.85
CA GLU A 53 -0.85 -5.14 -17.57
C GLU A 53 -0.81 -4.36 -16.25
N PRO A 54 -1.18 -3.06 -16.24
CA PRO A 54 -1.01 -2.20 -15.07
C PRO A 54 -1.94 -2.56 -13.91
N ILE A 55 -3.12 -3.10 -14.22
CA ILE A 55 -4.10 -3.58 -13.25
C ILE A 55 -4.66 -4.88 -13.82
N GLU A 56 -4.66 -5.95 -13.04
CA GLU A 56 -5.16 -7.26 -13.47
C GLU A 56 -6.64 -7.16 -13.88
N GLY A 57 -6.95 -7.65 -15.10
CA GLY A 57 -8.30 -7.60 -15.68
C GLY A 57 -8.65 -6.31 -16.43
N LEU A 58 -7.70 -5.38 -16.59
CA LEU A 58 -7.91 -4.16 -17.37
C LEU A 58 -8.13 -4.43 -18.86
N GLY A 59 -7.38 -5.34 -19.46
CA GLY A 59 -7.48 -5.68 -20.88
C GLY A 59 -8.87 -6.22 -21.23
N ASP A 60 -9.35 -7.17 -20.43
CA ASP A 60 -10.70 -7.73 -20.58
C ASP A 60 -11.76 -6.64 -20.42
N TRP A 61 -11.62 -5.77 -19.41
CA TRP A 61 -12.54 -4.64 -19.23
C TRP A 61 -12.52 -3.69 -20.43
N VAL A 62 -11.35 -3.35 -20.96
CA VAL A 62 -11.22 -2.48 -22.14
C VAL A 62 -11.93 -3.10 -23.35
N ASP A 63 -11.69 -4.38 -23.63
CA ASP A 63 -12.30 -5.10 -24.75
C ASP A 63 -13.84 -5.07 -24.68
N GLU A 64 -14.40 -5.22 -23.48
CA GLU A 64 -15.85 -5.16 -23.23
C GLU A 64 -16.43 -3.74 -23.40
N HIS A 65 -15.63 -2.68 -23.23
CA HIS A 65 -16.07 -1.28 -23.24
C HIS A 65 -15.61 -0.51 -24.49
N MET A 66 -15.10 -1.18 -25.53
CA MET A 66 -14.64 -0.54 -26.76
C MET A 66 -15.73 0.25 -27.51
N GLU A 67 -17.00 -0.13 -27.40
CA GLU A 67 -18.10 0.66 -27.97
C GLU A 67 -18.22 2.04 -27.31
N LEU A 68 -18.04 2.11 -25.98
CA LEU A 68 -18.03 3.35 -25.22
C LEU A 68 -16.81 4.19 -25.60
N PHE A 69 -15.63 3.58 -25.70
CA PHE A 69 -14.42 4.27 -26.16
C PHE A 69 -14.59 4.96 -27.52
N ASN A 70 -15.26 4.29 -28.47
CA ASN A 70 -15.48 4.82 -29.81
C ASN A 70 -16.55 5.91 -29.89
N SER A 71 -17.49 5.95 -28.93
CA SER A 71 -18.61 6.89 -28.92
C SER A 71 -18.39 8.08 -27.98
N ASP A 72 -17.83 7.86 -26.79
CA ASP A 72 -17.55 8.86 -25.77
C ASP A 72 -16.31 8.46 -24.95
N ARG A 73 -15.16 9.00 -25.35
CA ARG A 73 -13.88 8.75 -24.67
C ARG A 73 -13.85 9.29 -23.24
N GLU A 74 -14.51 10.42 -22.97
CA GLU A 74 -14.49 10.99 -21.62
C GLU A 74 -15.27 10.11 -20.65
N ALA A 75 -16.44 9.61 -21.08
CA ALA A 75 -17.21 8.64 -20.31
C ALA A 75 -16.44 7.33 -20.09
N PHE A 76 -15.79 6.80 -21.14
CA PHE A 76 -14.97 5.59 -21.05
C PHE A 76 -13.88 5.71 -19.97
N TYR A 77 -13.06 6.76 -20.02
CA TYR A 77 -11.97 6.93 -19.06
C TYR A 77 -12.48 7.16 -17.64
N LYS A 78 -13.62 7.85 -17.48
CA LYS A 78 -14.24 8.05 -16.18
C LYS A 78 -14.72 6.73 -15.60
N GLU A 79 -15.46 5.94 -16.38
CA GLU A 79 -16.00 4.66 -15.96
C GLU A 79 -14.89 3.66 -15.62
N MET A 80 -13.81 3.65 -16.41
CA MET A 80 -12.60 2.87 -16.12
C MET A 80 -12.02 3.24 -14.75
N THR A 81 -11.81 4.54 -14.49
CA THR A 81 -11.26 4.96 -13.20
C THR A 81 -12.19 4.67 -12.04
N ASP A 82 -13.51 4.82 -12.21
CA ASP A 82 -14.50 4.52 -11.18
C ASP A 82 -14.57 3.01 -10.88
N THR A 83 -14.31 2.16 -11.88
CA THR A 83 -14.29 0.70 -11.73
C THR A 83 -13.04 0.23 -11.01
N PHE A 84 -11.85 0.67 -11.43
CA PHE A 84 -10.59 0.15 -10.88
C PHE A 84 -10.16 0.85 -9.58
N PHE A 85 -10.38 2.16 -9.44
CA PHE A 85 -10.02 2.91 -8.24
C PHE A 85 -11.21 2.96 -7.27
N THR A 86 -11.65 1.77 -6.85
CA THR A 86 -12.68 1.58 -5.82
C THR A 86 -12.11 0.75 -4.67
N LEU A 87 -12.86 0.63 -3.58
CA LEU A 87 -12.48 -0.19 -2.42
C LEU A 87 -13.16 -1.57 -2.46
N ASP A 88 -13.34 -2.13 -3.66
CA ASP A 88 -13.83 -3.50 -3.82
C ASP A 88 -12.69 -4.51 -3.58
N GLU A 89 -13.06 -5.73 -3.19
CA GLU A 89 -12.13 -6.84 -2.94
C GLU A 89 -12.02 -7.76 -4.17
N GLU A 90 -12.33 -7.27 -5.37
CA GLU A 90 -12.05 -8.02 -6.59
C GLU A 90 -10.54 -8.21 -6.72
N PRO A 91 -10.01 -9.41 -7.00
CA PRO A 91 -8.58 -9.70 -6.91
C PRO A 91 -7.81 -9.08 -8.10
N ARG A 92 -7.53 -7.78 -8.03
CA ARG A 92 -6.82 -7.00 -9.06
C ARG A 92 -5.40 -6.62 -8.63
N ARG A 93 -4.88 -7.27 -7.58
CA ARG A 93 -3.61 -6.97 -6.90
C ARG A 93 -3.53 -5.56 -6.32
N GLN A 94 -4.67 -5.01 -5.92
CA GLN A 94 -4.72 -3.74 -5.22
C GLN A 94 -4.19 -3.85 -3.80
N LEU A 95 -3.69 -2.72 -3.30
CA LEU A 95 -3.35 -2.52 -1.90
C LEU A 95 -4.34 -1.53 -1.28
N PHE A 96 -4.79 -1.84 -0.07
CA PHE A 96 -5.74 -1.02 0.68
C PHE A 96 -5.04 -0.34 1.83
N TRP A 97 -5.25 0.98 1.96
CA TRP A 97 -4.78 1.73 3.12
C TRP A 97 -5.69 1.50 4.32
N VAL A 98 -5.19 0.80 5.33
CA VAL A 98 -5.94 0.45 6.54
C VAL A 98 -5.48 1.24 7.77
N ALA A 99 -4.19 1.57 7.86
CA ALA A 99 -3.56 2.35 8.92
C ALA A 99 -4.17 2.15 10.32
N ARG A 100 -4.10 0.92 10.83
CA ARG A 100 -4.61 0.57 12.17
C ARG A 100 -3.46 0.24 13.13
N PRO A 101 -3.58 0.60 14.42
CA PRO A 101 -2.61 0.16 15.42
C PRO A 101 -2.55 -1.36 15.47
N PHE A 102 -1.33 -1.89 15.59
CA PHE A 102 -1.08 -3.31 15.75
C PHE A 102 -0.04 -3.50 16.84
N THR A 103 -0.48 -4.07 17.97
CA THR A 103 0.24 -4.06 19.25
C THR A 103 0.43 -5.46 19.83
N PRO A 104 0.98 -6.41 19.05
CA PRO A 104 0.98 -7.82 19.42
C PRO A 104 1.91 -8.16 20.59
N PHE A 105 2.83 -7.25 20.96
CA PHE A 105 3.75 -7.43 22.08
C PHE A 105 3.35 -6.64 23.33
N GLN A 106 2.25 -5.88 23.27
CA GLN A 106 1.79 -5.05 24.38
C GLN A 106 0.75 -5.76 25.24
N LYS A 107 1.16 -6.28 26.40
CA LYS A 107 0.24 -6.97 27.35
C LYS A 107 -1.02 -6.16 27.64
N GLY A 108 -2.17 -6.82 27.52
CA GLY A 108 -3.49 -6.25 27.80
C GLY A 108 -4.17 -5.58 26.60
N THR A 109 -3.59 -5.63 25.40
CA THR A 109 -4.28 -5.26 24.16
C THR A 109 -4.97 -6.47 23.53
N SER A 110 -5.97 -6.24 22.67
CA SER A 110 -6.61 -7.32 21.91
C SER A 110 -5.60 -8.07 21.04
N ASP A 111 -4.70 -7.33 20.40
CA ASP A 111 -3.71 -7.91 19.51
C ASP A 111 -2.73 -8.81 20.27
N PHE A 112 -2.37 -8.44 21.50
CA PHE A 112 -1.54 -9.29 22.34
C PHE A 112 -2.24 -10.60 22.69
N GLU A 113 -3.51 -10.55 23.11
CA GLU A 113 -4.25 -11.76 23.49
C GLU A 113 -4.48 -12.70 22.29
N GLU A 114 -4.63 -12.15 21.09
CA GLU A 114 -4.84 -12.92 19.86
C GLU A 114 -3.51 -13.47 19.29
N TRP A 115 -2.50 -12.61 19.15
CA TRP A 115 -1.33 -12.90 18.33
C TRP A 115 -0.07 -13.24 19.11
N ASN A 116 0.07 -12.79 20.38
CA ASN A 116 1.33 -12.96 21.10
C ASN A 116 1.78 -14.43 21.14
N GLY A 117 0.85 -15.36 21.34
CA GLY A 117 1.13 -16.81 21.38
C GLY A 117 1.75 -17.37 20.10
N TRP A 118 1.48 -16.76 18.94
CA TRP A 118 2.08 -17.13 17.66
C TRP A 118 3.52 -16.63 17.54
N PHE A 119 3.81 -15.48 18.16
CA PHE A 119 5.10 -14.80 18.05
C PHE A 119 6.10 -15.12 19.16
N THR A 120 5.63 -15.60 20.33
CA THR A 120 6.45 -15.64 21.56
C THR A 120 7.72 -16.48 21.42
N ASP A 121 7.72 -17.50 20.55
CA ASP A 121 8.85 -18.41 20.35
C ASP A 121 9.52 -18.29 18.97
N ASN A 122 8.87 -17.65 18.00
CA ASN A 122 9.29 -17.70 16.58
C ASN A 122 9.47 -16.33 15.90
N ALA A 123 9.12 -15.21 16.54
CA ALA A 123 9.24 -13.90 15.87
C ALA A 123 10.72 -13.50 15.68
N GLU A 124 11.12 -13.36 14.42
CA GLU A 124 12.44 -12.92 13.99
C GLU A 124 12.49 -11.39 13.82
N LEU A 125 12.30 -10.65 14.92
CA LEU A 125 12.34 -9.18 14.92
C LEU A 125 13.75 -8.58 14.69
N GLY A 126 14.77 -9.41 14.50
CA GLY A 126 16.17 -9.00 14.42
C GLY A 126 16.44 -7.93 13.37
N GLU A 127 15.83 -8.04 12.19
CA GLU A 127 15.97 -7.02 11.13
C GLU A 127 15.26 -5.72 11.48
N ILE A 128 14.07 -5.79 12.08
CA ILE A 128 13.27 -4.61 12.49
C ILE A 128 14.00 -3.83 13.59
N ILE A 129 14.54 -4.54 14.59
CA ILE A 129 15.22 -3.93 15.73
C ILE A 129 16.48 -3.16 15.32
N LYS A 130 17.14 -3.50 14.19
CA LYS A 130 18.26 -2.69 13.66
C LYS A 130 17.84 -1.26 13.33
N TYR A 131 16.56 -1.04 13.02
CA TYR A 131 15.98 0.25 12.69
C TYR A 131 15.14 0.82 13.83
N SER A 132 15.11 0.15 14.99
CA SER A 132 14.28 0.52 16.12
C SER A 132 15.06 0.69 17.43
N ASN A 133 14.53 1.53 18.29
CA ASN A 133 15.00 1.77 19.65
C ASN A 133 14.23 0.91 20.69
N CYS A 134 13.34 0.02 20.25
CA CYS A 134 12.58 -0.90 21.10
C CYS A 134 12.82 -2.36 20.70
N ALA A 135 13.00 -3.25 21.68
CA ALA A 135 13.14 -4.69 21.44
C ALA A 135 11.79 -5.39 21.17
N THR A 136 10.69 -4.79 21.60
CA THR A 136 9.31 -5.27 21.39
C THR A 136 8.48 -4.10 20.84
N PRO A 137 8.72 -3.68 19.59
CA PRO A 137 8.07 -2.52 19.00
C PRO A 137 6.56 -2.74 18.83
N ASP A 138 5.80 -1.65 18.93
CA ASP A 138 4.43 -1.59 18.43
C ASP A 138 4.46 -1.15 16.96
N PHE A 139 3.41 -1.49 16.23
CA PHE A 139 3.31 -1.25 14.81
C PHE A 139 2.03 -0.48 14.44
N VAL A 140 2.03 0.03 13.22
CA VAL A 140 0.83 0.35 12.47
C VAL A 140 0.81 -0.58 11.25
N GLU A 141 -0.26 -1.35 11.11
CA GLU A 141 -0.56 -2.01 9.84
C GLU A 141 -1.04 -0.93 8.87
N LEU A 142 -0.20 -0.64 7.90
CA LEU A 142 -0.37 0.46 6.96
C LEU A 142 -1.24 0.05 5.79
N LEU A 143 -0.83 -1.04 5.10
CA LEU A 143 -1.51 -1.55 3.92
C LEU A 143 -1.79 -3.05 4.06
N TYR A 144 -2.84 -3.48 3.37
CA TYR A 144 -3.21 -4.88 3.19
C TYR A 144 -3.46 -5.20 1.71
N THR A 145 -3.15 -6.42 1.29
CA THR A 145 -3.54 -7.00 0.00
C THR A 145 -3.81 -8.51 0.14
N ASP A 146 -4.62 -9.04 -0.76
CA ASP A 146 -4.93 -10.48 -0.85
C ASP A 146 -3.79 -11.30 -1.46
N GLY A 147 -2.86 -10.65 -2.16
CA GLY A 147 -1.66 -11.24 -2.72
C GLY A 147 -0.48 -11.35 -1.74
N TYR A 148 0.54 -12.11 -2.13
CA TYR A 148 1.82 -12.14 -1.42
C TYR A 148 2.66 -10.90 -1.76
N PRO A 149 3.25 -10.18 -0.77
CA PRO A 149 3.01 -10.30 0.68
C PRO A 149 1.73 -9.58 1.12
N ASN A 150 1.05 -10.08 2.15
CA ASN A 150 -0.27 -9.56 2.55
C ASN A 150 -0.24 -8.25 3.33
N TYR A 151 0.69 -8.09 4.26
CA TYR A 151 0.68 -7.00 5.23
C TYR A 151 1.89 -6.11 5.09
N TYR A 152 1.67 -4.80 5.18
CA TYR A 152 2.72 -3.79 5.23
C TYR A 152 2.63 -3.03 6.54
N LEU A 153 3.71 -3.00 7.29
CA LEU A 153 3.79 -2.54 8.67
C LEU A 153 4.80 -1.39 8.80
N ILE A 154 4.51 -0.44 9.68
CA ILE A 154 5.46 0.57 10.16
C ILE A 154 5.74 0.33 11.64
N CYS A 155 7.01 0.24 12.01
CA CYS A 155 7.44 0.23 13.40
C CYS A 155 7.27 1.64 14.02
N LEU A 156 6.52 1.75 15.11
CA LEU A 156 6.27 3.03 15.78
C LEU A 156 7.50 3.58 16.51
N SER A 157 8.45 2.71 16.83
CA SER A 157 9.76 3.07 17.36
C SER A 157 10.84 3.03 16.28
N ASP A 158 10.53 3.37 15.02
CA ASP A 158 11.56 3.58 14.00
C ASP A 158 12.47 4.76 14.38
N ASN A 159 13.76 4.63 14.11
CA ASN A 159 14.77 5.65 14.40
C ASN A 159 14.56 6.96 13.59
N ASP A 160 13.85 6.92 12.46
CA ASP A 160 13.46 8.09 11.66
C ASP A 160 11.92 8.15 11.52
N PRO A 161 11.20 8.66 12.54
CA PRO A 161 9.74 8.72 12.51
C PRO A 161 9.19 9.69 11.45
N GLU A 162 10.02 10.55 10.88
CA GLU A 162 9.60 11.45 9.81
C GLU A 162 9.54 10.75 8.45
N ASN A 163 10.25 9.62 8.29
CA ASN A 163 10.31 8.77 7.11
C ASN A 163 10.63 7.31 7.52
N PRO A 164 9.68 6.62 8.16
CA PRO A 164 9.93 5.30 8.74
C PRO A 164 10.18 4.25 7.65
N VAL A 165 10.78 3.11 8.04
CA VAL A 165 10.90 1.94 7.18
C VAL A 165 9.55 1.21 7.08
N ILE A 166 9.25 0.73 5.88
CA ILE A 166 8.12 -0.16 5.61
C ILE A 166 8.61 -1.60 5.66
N TRP A 167 7.88 -2.43 6.39
CA TRP A 167 8.13 -3.86 6.51
C TRP A 167 6.98 -4.62 5.89
N SER A 168 7.24 -5.62 5.05
CA SER A 168 6.18 -6.52 4.57
C SER A 168 6.33 -7.90 5.19
N THR A 169 5.20 -8.57 5.39
CA THR A 169 5.14 -9.94 5.91
C THR A 169 3.91 -10.65 5.34
N ASP A 170 4.02 -11.97 5.20
CA ASP A 170 2.93 -12.82 4.76
C ASP A 170 2.01 -13.20 5.93
N HIS A 171 0.75 -13.52 5.64
CA HIS A 171 -0.21 -13.93 6.65
C HIS A 171 0.07 -15.31 7.28
N GLU A 172 0.81 -16.19 6.59
CA GLU A 172 1.18 -17.52 7.10
C GLU A 172 2.43 -17.46 7.98
N GLU A 173 3.38 -16.59 7.63
CA GLU A 173 4.70 -16.53 8.26
C GLU A 173 4.78 -15.46 9.37
N PHE A 174 4.10 -14.32 9.20
CA PHE A 174 3.91 -13.26 10.20
C PHE A 174 5.02 -13.10 11.27
N PHE A 175 5.98 -12.21 10.99
CA PHE A 175 7.20 -11.97 11.78
C PHE A 175 8.22 -13.12 11.86
N THR A 176 8.01 -14.31 11.29
CA THR A 176 9.12 -15.25 11.02
C THR A 176 9.93 -14.80 9.80
N GLU A 177 9.23 -14.30 8.77
CA GLU A 177 9.82 -13.70 7.57
C GLU A 177 9.30 -12.28 7.40
N VAL A 178 10.23 -11.32 7.35
CA VAL A 178 9.93 -9.91 7.10
C VAL A 178 10.87 -9.37 6.03
N THR A 179 10.30 -8.59 5.11
CA THR A 179 11.07 -7.90 4.07
C THR A 179 11.13 -6.41 4.37
N ASN A 180 12.32 -5.82 4.22
CA ASN A 180 12.51 -4.38 4.27
C ASN A 180 12.14 -3.79 2.90
N GLU A 181 11.01 -3.10 2.82
CA GLU A 181 10.48 -2.48 1.59
C GLU A 181 11.07 -1.08 1.33
N GLY A 182 12.00 -0.64 2.17
CA GLY A 182 12.63 0.67 2.11
C GLY A 182 11.90 1.73 2.92
N ARG A 183 12.22 3.00 2.64
CA ARG A 183 11.66 4.15 3.34
C ARG A 183 10.26 4.46 2.84
N LEU A 184 9.38 4.94 3.71
CA LEU A 184 7.98 5.27 3.38
C LEU A 184 7.86 6.15 2.14
N ASN A 185 8.72 7.18 2.01
CA ASN A 185 8.71 8.04 0.83
C ASN A 185 8.95 7.25 -0.49
N ASP A 186 10.03 6.48 -0.54
CA ASP A 186 10.42 5.72 -1.73
C ASP A 186 9.41 4.61 -2.02
N PHE A 187 8.84 4.01 -0.97
CA PHE A 187 7.81 3.00 -1.09
C PHE A 187 6.53 3.57 -1.71
N LEU A 188 6.08 4.75 -1.30
CA LEU A 188 4.91 5.42 -1.87
C LEU A 188 5.13 5.87 -3.33
N ASP A 189 6.36 6.10 -3.75
CA ASP A 189 6.68 6.45 -5.14
C ASP A 189 6.49 5.27 -6.11
N ARG A 190 6.43 4.03 -5.59
CA ARG A 190 6.13 2.82 -6.37
C ARG A 190 4.68 2.76 -6.84
N PHE A 191 3.74 3.46 -6.20
CA PHE A 191 2.32 3.42 -6.58
C PHE A 191 2.02 4.37 -7.73
N MET A 192 1.13 3.99 -8.62
CA MET A 192 0.68 4.88 -9.69
C MET A 192 -0.38 5.87 -9.19
N THR A 193 -0.34 7.11 -9.64
CA THR A 193 -1.49 8.03 -9.50
C THR A 193 -2.56 7.71 -10.55
N LYS A 194 -3.80 8.15 -10.32
CA LYS A 194 -4.88 8.06 -11.33
C LYS A 194 -4.48 8.72 -12.65
N GLU A 195 -3.73 9.81 -12.61
CA GLU A 195 -3.23 10.50 -13.81
C GLU A 195 -2.16 9.69 -14.55
N GLU A 196 -1.21 9.08 -13.81
CA GLU A 196 -0.19 8.19 -14.40
C GLU A 196 -0.85 6.97 -15.06
N PHE A 197 -1.85 6.38 -14.39
CA PHE A 197 -2.66 5.29 -14.94
C PHE A 197 -3.36 5.68 -16.24
N LEU A 198 -4.13 6.77 -16.22
CA LEU A 198 -4.85 7.26 -17.40
C LEU A 198 -3.91 7.57 -18.57
N LYS A 199 -2.73 8.12 -18.28
CA LYS A 199 -1.72 8.39 -19.31
C LYS A 199 -1.21 7.10 -19.96
N LEU A 200 -0.96 6.07 -19.15
CA LEU A 200 -0.50 4.76 -19.63
C LEU A 200 -1.56 4.09 -20.51
N VAL A 201 -2.83 4.12 -20.11
CA VAL A 201 -3.92 3.54 -20.93
C VAL A 201 -4.08 4.32 -22.23
N LYS A 202 -4.09 5.65 -22.17
CA LYS A 202 -4.18 6.52 -23.36
C LYS A 202 -3.07 6.25 -24.37
N SER A 203 -1.83 6.07 -23.90
CA SER A 203 -0.73 5.75 -24.82
C SER A 203 -0.89 4.40 -25.50
N LYS A 204 -1.61 3.44 -24.90
CA LYS A 204 -1.84 2.12 -25.53
C LYS A 204 -3.06 2.11 -26.47
N LEU A 205 -4.12 2.86 -26.16
CA LEU A 205 -5.39 2.82 -26.89
C LEU A 205 -5.51 3.88 -28.00
N GLU A 206 -4.74 4.96 -27.92
CA GLU A 206 -4.82 6.08 -28.89
C GLU A 206 -3.64 6.14 -29.87
N GLU A 207 -2.76 5.13 -29.85
CA GLU A 207 -1.77 4.89 -30.90
C GLU A 207 -2.41 4.36 -32.19
#